data_AF-A0A8B5XWT3-F1
#
_entry.id   AF-A0A8B5XWT3-F1
#
_cell.length_a   1.000
_cell.length_b   1.000
_cell.length_c   1.000
_cell.angle_alpha   90.00
_cell.angle_beta   90.00
_cell.angle_gamma   90.00
#
_symmetry.space_group_name_H-M   'P 1'
#
loop_
_entity.id
_entity.type
_entity.pdbx_description
1 polymer ?
#
loop_
_entity_poly.entity_id
_entity_poly.type
_entity_poly.pdbx_seq_one_letter_code
_entity_poly.pdbx_strand_id
1 'polypeptide(L)' 'METCSKCGNELTRAYISGIQGEFQINKEPRGFFTDSPIYSKVSPYVCSNCGYLEFYVEQPDKFK' A
#
# COMPACT_ATOMS: atom_id res chain seq x y z
N MET A 1 -14.34 -6.24 6.43
CA MET A 1 -13.87 -5.24 7.42
C MET A 1 -12.49 -5.71 7.82
N GLU A 2 -11.43 -4.96 7.48
CA GLU A 2 -10.08 -5.36 7.82
C GLU A 2 -9.81 -5.05 9.30
N THR A 3 -9.13 -5.96 9.99
CA THR A 3 -8.87 -5.86 11.44
C THR A 3 -7.38 -5.64 11.69
N CYS A 4 -7.06 -4.68 12.56
CA CYS A 4 -5.70 -4.35 12.94
C CYS A 4 -5.01 -5.54 13.60
N SER A 5 -3.95 -6.04 12.98
CA SER A 5 -3.15 -7.17 13.46
C SER A 5 -2.44 -6.91 14.81
N LYS A 6 -2.38 -5.66 15.28
CA LYS A 6 -1.72 -5.26 16.53
C LYS A 6 -2.65 -5.14 17.74
N CYS A 7 -3.90 -4.73 17.54
CA CYS A 7 -4.81 -4.45 18.66
C CYS A 7 -6.26 -4.93 18.43
N GLY A 8 -6.56 -5.57 17.30
CA GLY A 8 -7.89 -6.14 17.03
C GLY A 8 -8.97 -5.13 16.67
N ASN A 9 -8.69 -3.83 16.64
CA ASN A 9 -9.65 -2.81 16.21
C ASN A 9 -9.81 -2.77 14.69
N GLU A 10 -10.94 -2.23 14.22
CA GLU A 10 -11.18 -2.02 12.80
C GLU A 10 -10.13 -1.08 12.16
N LEU A 11 -9.76 -1.41 10.93
CA LEU A 11 -8.93 -0.56 10.09
C LEU A 11 -9.79 0.34 9.21
N THR A 12 -9.46 1.63 9.17
CA THR A 12 -10.10 2.61 8.31
C THR A 12 -9.25 2.85 7.06
N ARG A 13 -9.88 2.80 5.87
CA ARG A 13 -9.20 3.14 4.61
C ARG A 13 -8.76 4.60 4.65
N ALA A 14 -7.50 4.84 4.31
CA ALA A 14 -6.89 6.17 4.30
C ALA A 14 -6.47 6.57 2.88
N TYR A 15 -6.00 7.80 2.74
CA TYR A 15 -5.51 8.37 1.49
C TYR A 15 -4.17 9.06 1.73
N ILE A 16 -3.17 8.79 0.90
CA ILE A 16 -1.88 9.49 0.97
C ILE A 16 -2.00 10.81 0.20
N SER A 17 -1.63 11.90 0.85
CA SER A 17 -1.50 13.22 0.22
C SER A 17 -0.06 13.46 -0.26
N GLY A 18 0.13 13.79 -1.55
CA GLY A 18 1.43 14.14 -2.14
C GLY A 18 1.28 14.76 -3.54
N ILE A 19 2.23 15.62 -3.92
CA ILE A 19 2.21 16.33 -5.22
C ILE A 19 2.64 15.32 -6.31
N GLN A 20 1.67 14.93 -7.13
CA GLN A 20 1.77 14.08 -8.32
C GLN A 20 1.98 12.58 -8.07
N GLY A 21 0.86 11.84 -8.06
CA GLY A 21 0.83 10.42 -8.40
C GLY A 21 -0.01 9.56 -7.47
N GLU A 22 -0.28 8.35 -7.95
CA GLU A 22 -0.79 7.26 -7.15
C GLU A 22 0.38 6.64 -6.39
N PHE A 23 0.19 6.33 -5.09
CA PHE A 23 1.22 5.60 -4.34
C PHE A 23 1.27 4.15 -4.84
N GLN A 24 2.45 3.72 -5.27
CA GLN A 24 2.68 2.43 -5.93
C GLN A 24 3.81 1.70 -5.22
N ILE A 25 3.72 0.37 -5.20
CA ILE A 25 4.81 -0.51 -4.78
C ILE A 25 5.32 -1.29 -5.99
N ASN A 26 6.63 -1.40 -6.12
CA ASN A 26 7.29 -2.10 -7.22
C ASN A 26 7.74 -3.49 -6.75
N LYS A 27 7.65 -4.50 -7.63
CA LYS A 27 8.19 -5.85 -7.37
C LYS A 27 9.72 -5.84 -7.28
N GLU A 28 10.35 -4.95 -8.05
CA GLU A 28 11.79 -4.79 -8.13
C GLU A 28 12.19 -3.32 -7.95
N PRO A 29 13.42 -3.04 -7.49
CA PRO A 29 13.93 -1.67 -7.43
C PRO A 29 13.87 -0.99 -8.80
N ARG A 30 13.50 0.30 -8.84
CA ARG A 30 13.64 1.09 -10.07
C ARG A 30 15.13 1.26 -10.39
N GLY A 31 15.61 0.56 -11.42
CA GLY A 31 16.92 0.82 -12.01
C GLY A 31 16.93 2.15 -12.78
N PHE A 32 18.12 2.66 -13.10
CA PHE A 32 18.28 3.91 -13.86
C PHE A 32 17.91 3.78 -15.35
N PHE A 33 17.88 2.57 -15.94
CA PHE A 33 17.81 2.39 -17.40
C PHE A 33 17.01 1.17 -17.92
N THR A 34 16.08 0.59 -17.16
CA THR A 34 15.26 -0.51 -17.67
C THR A 34 13.82 -0.35 -17.21
N ASP A 35 12.89 -0.68 -18.13
CA ASP A 35 11.43 -0.70 -18.09
C ASP A 35 10.72 -0.39 -16.77
N SER A 36 9.59 0.33 -16.88
CA SER A 36 8.65 0.56 -15.76
C SER A 36 8.45 -0.73 -14.98
N PRO A 37 8.97 -0.85 -13.73
CA PRO A 37 8.96 -2.12 -13.03
C PRO A 37 7.53 -2.57 -12.82
N ILE A 38 7.31 -3.89 -12.74
CA ILE A 38 6.01 -4.44 -12.38
C ILE A 38 5.56 -3.78 -11.07
N TYR A 39 4.47 -3.01 -11.13
CA TYR A 39 3.96 -2.23 -10.02
C TYR A 39 2.46 -2.44 -9.83
N SER A 40 2.00 -2.20 -8.61
CA SER A 40 0.58 -2.05 -8.30
C SER A 40 0.36 -0.83 -7.43
N LYS A 41 -0.79 -0.18 -7.60
CA LYS A 41 -1.26 0.84 -6.67
C LYS A 41 -1.53 0.19 -5.32
N VAL A 42 -1.39 0.98 -4.26
CA VAL A 42 -1.69 0.51 -2.91
C VAL A 42 -2.76 1.39 -2.26
N SER A 43 -3.63 0.74 -1.50
CA SER A 43 -4.57 1.40 -0.60
C SER A 43 -4.06 1.28 0.84
N PRO A 44 -3.79 2.41 1.54
CA PRO A 44 -3.42 2.39 2.94
C PRO A 44 -4.65 2.23 3.85
N TYR A 45 -4.44 1.57 4.97
CA TYR A 45 -5.42 1.37 6.02
C TYR A 45 -4.79 1.67 7.37
N VAL A 46 -5.41 2.54 8.15
CA VAL A 46 -4.89 2.99 9.45
C VAL A 46 -5.78 2.50 10.58
N CYS A 47 -5.16 2.02 11.64
CA CYS A 47 -5.84 1.76 12.90
C CYS A 47 -5.93 3.06 13.70
N SER A 48 -7.14 3.60 13.85
CA SER A 48 -7.39 4.83 14.61
C SER A 48 -7.08 4.70 16.11
N ASN A 49 -7.01 3.48 16.64
CA ASN A 49 -6.72 3.22 18.05
C ASN A 49 -5.22 3.21 18.39
N CYS A 50 -4.40 2.54 17.57
CA CYS A 50 -2.97 2.35 17.90
C CYS A 50 -2.01 2.95 16.88
N GLY A 51 -2.51 3.56 15.80
CA GLY A 51 -1.70 4.17 14.75
C GLY A 51 -1.01 3.19 13.80
N TYR A 52 -1.26 1.88 13.93
CA TYR A 52 -0.72 0.88 13.00
C TYR A 52 -1.23 1.13 11.58
N LEU A 53 -0.32 1.04 10.61
CA LEU A 53 -0.57 1.27 9.19
C LEU A 53 -0.32 -0.02 8.41
N GLU A 54 -1.24 -0.36 7.52
CA GLU A 54 -1.14 -1.49 6.62
C GLU A 54 -1.44 -1.06 5.18
N PHE A 55 -0.83 -1.73 4.21
CA PHE A 55 -0.97 -1.42 2.79
C PHE A 55 -1.40 -2.67 2.02
N TYR A 56 -2.38 -2.49 1.14
CA TYR A 56 -2.89 -3.55 0.28
C TYR A 56 -2.69 -3.18 -1.19
N VAL A 57 -2.09 -4.08 -1.96
CA VAL A 57 -1.96 -3.92 -3.42
C VAL A 57 -3.28 -4.20 -4.12
N GLU A 58 -3.63 -3.40 -5.13
CA GLU A 58 -4.86 -3.63 -5.92
C GLU A 58 -4.75 -4.85 -6.83
N GLN A 59 -3.53 -5.22 -7.24
CA GLN A 59 -3.26 -6.32 -8.17
C GLN A 59 -2.19 -7.27 -7.59
N PRO A 60 -2.55 -8.12 -6.61
CA PRO A 60 -1.60 -9.02 -5.95
C PRO A 60 -0.95 -10.03 -6.90
N ASP A 61 -1.63 -10.41 -7.99
CA ASP A 61 -1.09 -11.36 -8.98
C ASP A 61 0.20 -10.88 -9.66
N LYS A 62 0.44 -9.57 -9.70
CA LYS A 62 1.69 -8.99 -10.21
C LYS A 62 2.92 -9.38 -9.38
N PHE A 63 2.73 -9.83 -8.13
CA PHE A 63 3.80 -10.16 -7.19
C PHE A 63 4.00 -11.67 -6.98
N LYS A 64 3.31 -12.51 -7.76
CA LYS A 64 3.53 -13.96 -7.77
C LYS A 64 4.83 -14.36 -8.46
#